data_AF-A0A327NLP1-F1
#
_entry.id   AF-A0A327NLP1-F1
#
_cell.length_a   1.000
_cell.length_b   1.000
_cell.length_c   1.000
_cell.angle_alpha   90.00
_cell.angle_beta   90.00
_cell.angle_gamma   90.00
#
_symmetry.space_group_name_H-M   'P 1'
#
loop_
_entity.id
_entity.type
_entity.pdbx_description
1 polymer ?
#
loop_
_entity_poly.entity_id
_entity_poly.type
_entity_poly.pdbx_seq_one_letter_code
_entity_poly.pdbx_strand_id
1 'polypeptide(L)'
;MIVDSINTKQVHREAMQIAQQAFVAKQNGNDEEAVALYHRAFELEKIAALSLLQYDDKEPTRSILFRSAAALAKNSNNYREAERMVSYGLAGNPPADIADELRILYDELNFERHINIKGLKLDETDIALSLSGNEVGHGIIRSNEFLNRLQLIEQLTYRTAERKAGKPFRTSGSTPQNIKSQFEPFIATPIAASFAVRIKFGKPTNQLPVFDERPVYVEILDEVVLGIDLANSSREEELKLIIGNNDYYENFISLAKAIAPDGDNIKQVGISVSRDNKEHIVAIRRPKLRYNSENQTKGKSKRQLVTISGTLRMADADSSKIRLVNEDGKIYNITVPNGLTDIVRVYWEDTVTLTIAKTSRKATLVDISKL
;
A
#
# COMPACT_ATOMS: atom_id res chain seq x y z
N MET A 1 -5.95 -51.71 -9.04
CA MET A 1 -7.33 -51.24 -9.33
C MET A 1 -7.25 -49.75 -9.60
N ILE A 2 -7.34 -49.43 -10.88
CA ILE A 2 -7.70 -48.17 -11.56
C ILE A 2 -7.84 -46.95 -10.63
N VAL A 3 -6.80 -46.12 -10.58
CA VAL A 3 -6.98 -44.70 -10.26
C VAL A 3 -7.67 -44.12 -11.47
N ASP A 4 -8.97 -43.85 -11.38
CA ASP A 4 -9.69 -43.09 -12.39
C ASP A 4 -8.87 -41.85 -12.73
N SER A 5 -8.54 -41.70 -14.01
CA SER A 5 -7.73 -40.59 -14.49
C SER A 5 -8.46 -39.29 -14.15
N ILE A 6 -8.05 -38.61 -13.08
CA ILE A 6 -8.57 -37.30 -12.71
C ILE A 6 -8.43 -36.42 -13.94
N ASN A 7 -9.57 -36.02 -14.51
CA ASN A 7 -9.60 -35.14 -15.67
C ASN A 7 -9.18 -33.74 -15.21
N THR A 8 -7.87 -33.53 -15.14
CA THR A 8 -7.23 -32.33 -14.58
C THR A 8 -7.77 -31.05 -15.24
N LYS A 9 -8.09 -31.09 -16.54
CA LYS A 9 -8.69 -29.97 -17.26
C LYS A 9 -10.12 -29.65 -16.80
N GLN A 10 -10.92 -30.67 -16.51
CA GLN A 10 -12.28 -30.50 -16.03
C GLN A 10 -12.30 -29.96 -14.60
N VAL A 11 -11.46 -30.53 -13.73
CA VAL A 11 -11.34 -30.09 -12.33
C VAL A 11 -10.85 -28.64 -12.25
N HIS A 12 -9.84 -28.28 -13.04
CA HIS A 12 -9.38 -26.89 -13.15
C HIS A 12 -10.48 -25.94 -13.62
N ARG A 13 -11.26 -26.33 -14.65
CA ARG A 13 -12.35 -25.50 -15.15
C ARG A 13 -13.43 -25.26 -14.08
N GLU A 14 -13.77 -26.29 -13.32
CA GLU A 14 -14.73 -26.17 -12.21
C GLU A 14 -14.18 -25.26 -11.10
N ALA A 15 -12.90 -25.40 -10.75
CA ALA A 15 -12.24 -24.51 -9.81
C ALA A 15 -12.32 -23.03 -10.26
N MET A 16 -12.04 -22.75 -11.54
CA MET A 16 -12.11 -21.39 -12.08
C MET A 16 -13.53 -20.82 -12.10
N GLN A 17 -14.56 -21.65 -12.32
CA GLN A 17 -15.95 -21.21 -12.24
C GLN A 17 -16.32 -20.78 -10.82
N ILE A 18 -15.91 -21.53 -9.81
CA ILE A 18 -16.15 -21.20 -8.41
C ILE A 18 -15.32 -19.96 -7.99
N ALA A 19 -14.07 -19.85 -8.45
CA ALA A 19 -13.24 -18.67 -8.21
C ALA A 19 -13.87 -17.39 -8.79
N GLN A 20 -14.52 -17.48 -9.95
CA GLN A 20 -15.25 -16.35 -10.53
C GLN A 20 -16.44 -15.94 -9.66
N GLN A 21 -17.16 -16.89 -9.07
CA GLN A 21 -18.24 -16.60 -8.11
C GLN A 21 -17.68 -15.93 -6.85
N ALA A 22 -16.55 -16.42 -6.33
CA ALA A 22 -15.86 -15.82 -5.19
C ALA A 22 -15.48 -14.36 -5.45
N PHE A 23 -14.99 -14.06 -6.67
CA PHE A 23 -14.66 -12.70 -7.08
C PHE A 23 -15.90 -11.78 -7.10
N VAL A 24 -17.02 -12.26 -7.63
CA VAL A 24 -18.29 -11.50 -7.63
C VAL A 24 -18.78 -11.25 -6.21
N ALA A 25 -18.76 -12.27 -5.33
CA ALA A 25 -19.14 -12.13 -3.93
C ALA A 25 -18.29 -11.06 -3.21
N LYS A 26 -16.97 -11.07 -3.45
CA LYS A 26 -16.05 -10.07 -2.90
C LYS A 26 -16.37 -8.65 -3.39
N GLN A 27 -16.67 -8.48 -4.67
CA GLN A 27 -17.05 -7.18 -5.24
C GLN A 27 -18.37 -6.63 -4.67
N ASN A 28 -19.26 -7.52 -4.21
CA ASN A 28 -20.51 -7.15 -3.56
C ASN A 28 -20.36 -6.93 -2.04
N GLY A 29 -19.14 -7.05 -1.49
CA GLY A 29 -18.87 -6.89 -0.05
C GLY A 29 -19.19 -8.12 0.80
N ASN A 30 -19.49 -9.27 0.18
CA ASN A 30 -19.76 -10.52 0.89
C ASN A 30 -18.44 -11.28 1.16
N ASP A 31 -17.60 -10.74 2.05
CA ASP A 31 -16.24 -11.26 2.27
C ASP A 31 -16.21 -12.70 2.81
N GLU A 32 -17.10 -13.06 3.73
CA GLU A 32 -17.17 -14.42 4.29
C GLU A 32 -17.53 -15.47 3.22
N GLU A 33 -18.49 -15.13 2.36
CA GLU A 33 -18.91 -15.98 1.24
C GLU A 33 -17.79 -16.11 0.20
N ALA A 34 -17.10 -15.01 -0.11
CA ALA A 34 -15.96 -15.01 -1.01
C ALA A 34 -14.84 -15.93 -0.51
N VAL A 35 -14.48 -15.85 0.78
CA VAL A 35 -13.46 -16.72 1.39
C VAL A 35 -13.85 -18.19 1.30
N ALA A 36 -15.11 -18.53 1.57
CA ALA A 36 -15.60 -19.91 1.46
C ALA A 36 -15.56 -20.44 0.02
N LEU A 37 -15.94 -19.63 -0.96
CA LEU A 37 -15.88 -19.98 -2.38
C LEU A 37 -14.42 -20.13 -2.86
N TYR A 38 -13.52 -19.24 -2.46
CA TYR A 38 -12.09 -19.39 -2.74
C TYR A 38 -11.52 -20.68 -2.15
N HIS A 39 -11.92 -21.05 -0.92
CA HIS A 39 -11.48 -22.31 -0.30
C HIS A 39 -11.92 -23.52 -1.14
N ARG A 40 -13.18 -23.52 -1.61
CA ARG A 40 -13.71 -24.61 -2.44
C ARG A 40 -13.01 -24.70 -3.79
N ALA A 41 -12.75 -23.56 -4.43
CA ALA A 41 -11.98 -23.51 -5.67
C ALA A 41 -10.54 -24.03 -5.45
N PHE A 42 -9.92 -23.64 -4.33
CA PHE A 42 -8.59 -24.12 -3.95
C PHE A 42 -8.52 -25.64 -3.82
N GLU A 43 -9.47 -26.28 -3.14
CA GLU A 43 -9.44 -27.75 -2.96
C GLU A 43 -9.48 -28.49 -4.30
N LEU A 44 -10.28 -28.02 -5.27
CA LEU A 44 -10.29 -28.57 -6.62
C LEU A 44 -8.98 -28.31 -7.36
N GLU A 45 -8.46 -27.09 -7.31
CA GLU A 45 -7.21 -26.73 -7.99
C GLU A 45 -6.01 -27.47 -7.40
N LYS A 46 -6.00 -27.71 -6.09
CA LYS A 46 -5.01 -28.55 -5.39
C LYS A 46 -5.04 -29.98 -5.90
N ILE A 47 -6.22 -30.57 -6.10
CA ILE A 47 -6.34 -31.92 -6.69
C ILE A 47 -5.74 -31.93 -8.11
N ALA A 48 -6.06 -30.92 -8.92
CA ALA A 48 -5.54 -30.78 -10.28
C ALA A 48 -4.01 -30.56 -10.30
N ALA A 49 -3.47 -29.75 -9.38
CA ALA A 49 -2.03 -29.50 -9.29
C ALA A 49 -1.27 -30.73 -8.79
N LEU A 50 -1.76 -31.39 -7.73
CA LEU A 50 -1.13 -32.57 -7.15
C LEU A 50 -1.18 -33.79 -8.08
N SER A 51 -2.14 -33.88 -9.00
CA SER A 51 -2.16 -34.93 -10.03
C SER A 51 -0.93 -34.85 -10.95
N LEU A 52 -0.35 -33.66 -11.11
CA LEU A 52 0.85 -33.40 -11.91
C LEU A 52 2.14 -33.35 -11.08
N LEU A 53 2.09 -33.64 -9.78
CA LEU A 53 3.22 -33.40 -8.86
C LEU A 53 4.54 -34.06 -9.31
N GLN A 54 4.46 -35.30 -9.82
CA GLN A 54 5.62 -36.10 -10.25
C GLN A 54 5.98 -35.93 -11.73
N TYR A 55 5.28 -35.09 -12.47
CA TYR A 55 5.40 -34.97 -13.93
C TYR A 55 6.05 -33.65 -14.33
N ASP A 56 7.36 -33.53 -14.08
CA ASP A 56 8.14 -32.33 -14.42
C ASP A 56 8.25 -32.10 -15.94
N ASP A 57 7.94 -33.12 -16.76
CA ASP A 57 7.85 -33.03 -18.22
C ASP A 57 6.57 -32.33 -18.71
N LYS A 58 5.63 -32.02 -17.81
CA LYS A 58 4.36 -31.33 -18.11
C LYS A 58 4.39 -29.84 -17.84
N GLU A 59 5.57 -29.26 -17.63
CA GLU A 59 5.74 -27.82 -17.57
C GLU A 59 5.40 -27.17 -18.93
N PRO A 60 4.78 -25.97 -18.97
CA PRO A 60 4.43 -25.11 -17.83
C PRO A 60 3.14 -25.47 -17.09
N THR A 61 2.33 -26.41 -17.61
CA THR A 61 0.97 -26.67 -17.09
C THR A 61 0.98 -26.99 -15.60
N ARG A 62 1.96 -27.78 -15.16
CA ARG A 62 2.17 -28.13 -13.75
C ARG A 62 2.40 -26.89 -12.88
N SER A 63 3.38 -26.05 -13.20
CA SER A 63 3.68 -24.84 -12.43
C SER A 63 2.55 -23.80 -12.48
N ILE A 64 1.81 -23.69 -13.60
CA ILE A 64 0.61 -22.83 -13.69
C ILE A 64 -0.46 -23.28 -12.69
N LEU A 65 -0.74 -24.59 -12.60
CA LEU A 65 -1.73 -25.12 -11.66
C LEU A 65 -1.29 -24.94 -10.20
N PHE A 66 -0.02 -25.14 -9.88
CA PHE A 66 0.49 -24.86 -8.53
C PHE A 66 0.40 -23.38 -8.16
N ARG A 67 0.74 -22.49 -9.09
CA ARG A 67 0.60 -21.04 -8.90
C ARG A 67 -0.86 -20.64 -8.69
N SER A 68 -1.77 -21.19 -9.50
CA SER A 68 -3.21 -20.98 -9.40
C SER A 68 -3.76 -21.48 -8.05
N ALA A 69 -3.41 -22.71 -7.65
CA ALA A 69 -3.81 -23.29 -6.37
C ALA A 69 -3.29 -22.44 -5.19
N ALA A 70 -2.04 -21.98 -5.26
CA ALA A 70 -1.47 -21.10 -4.25
C ALA A 70 -2.21 -19.75 -4.13
N ALA A 71 -2.58 -19.14 -5.26
CA ALA A 71 -3.31 -17.87 -5.25
C ALA A 71 -4.73 -18.03 -4.66
N LEU A 72 -5.42 -19.13 -4.98
CA LEU A 72 -6.74 -19.44 -4.41
C LEU A 72 -6.66 -19.73 -2.91
N ALA A 73 -5.68 -20.52 -2.47
CA ALA A 73 -5.44 -20.79 -1.05
C ALA A 73 -5.16 -19.51 -0.27
N LYS A 74 -4.39 -18.59 -0.85
CA LYS A 74 -4.12 -17.28 -0.26
C LYS A 74 -5.41 -16.48 -0.09
N ASN A 75 -6.22 -16.38 -1.15
CA ASN A 75 -7.50 -15.66 -1.12
C ASN A 75 -8.53 -16.27 -0.15
N SER A 76 -8.37 -17.54 0.22
CA SER A 76 -9.17 -18.19 1.26
C SER A 76 -8.53 -18.16 2.65
N ASN A 77 -7.52 -17.32 2.88
CA ASN A 77 -6.74 -17.23 4.12
C ASN A 77 -6.05 -18.53 4.56
N ASN A 78 -5.87 -19.51 3.66
CA ASN A 78 -5.17 -20.76 3.93
C ASN A 78 -3.68 -20.65 3.59
N TYR A 79 -3.00 -19.74 4.27
CA TYR A 79 -1.60 -19.38 4.00
C TYR A 79 -0.65 -20.57 4.09
N ARG A 80 -0.92 -21.53 4.99
CA ARG A 80 -0.11 -22.74 5.15
C ARG A 80 -0.10 -23.56 3.86
N GLU A 81 -1.27 -23.83 3.32
CA GLU A 81 -1.41 -24.60 2.09
C GLU A 81 -0.91 -23.82 0.87
N ALA A 82 -1.13 -22.50 0.82
CA ALA A 82 -0.63 -21.67 -0.26
C ALA A 82 0.89 -21.79 -0.43
N GLU A 83 1.66 -21.74 0.66
CA GLU A 83 3.12 -21.92 0.61
C GLU A 83 3.51 -23.31 0.16
N ARG A 84 2.78 -24.35 0.59
CA ARG A 84 3.05 -25.72 0.12
C ARG A 84 2.88 -25.78 -1.39
N MET A 85 1.82 -25.18 -1.93
CA MET A 85 1.58 -25.14 -3.38
C MET A 85 2.69 -24.40 -4.12
N VAL A 86 3.12 -23.24 -3.60
CA VAL A 86 4.26 -22.50 -4.17
C VAL A 86 5.54 -23.34 -4.16
N SER A 87 5.82 -24.00 -3.03
CA SER A 87 6.99 -24.86 -2.86
C SER A 87 6.98 -26.04 -3.84
N TYR A 88 5.82 -26.68 -4.05
CA TYR A 88 5.69 -27.75 -5.04
C TYR A 88 5.89 -27.25 -6.48
N GLY A 89 5.37 -26.07 -6.81
CA GLY A 89 5.59 -25.42 -8.10
C GLY A 89 7.08 -25.18 -8.36
N LEU A 90 7.77 -24.55 -7.40
CA LEU A 90 9.20 -24.22 -7.48
C LEU A 90 10.13 -25.44 -7.44
N ALA A 91 9.70 -26.54 -6.82
CA ALA A 91 10.48 -27.77 -6.74
C ALA A 91 10.59 -28.53 -8.09
N GLY A 92 9.74 -28.20 -9.07
CA GLY A 92 9.85 -28.75 -10.43
C GLY A 92 10.80 -27.92 -11.30
N ASN A 93 10.51 -27.87 -12.61
CA ASN A 93 11.26 -27.05 -13.58
C ASN A 93 10.37 -25.95 -14.22
N PRO A 94 9.78 -25.03 -13.42
CA PRO A 94 8.96 -23.96 -13.96
C PRO A 94 9.78 -23.09 -14.92
N PRO A 95 9.20 -22.65 -16.06
CA PRO A 95 9.77 -21.56 -16.85
C PRO A 95 10.06 -20.33 -16.01
N ALA A 96 11.06 -19.54 -16.42
CA ALA A 96 11.61 -18.45 -15.62
C ALA A 96 10.55 -17.42 -15.18
N ASP A 97 9.64 -17.06 -16.09
CA ASP A 97 8.51 -16.16 -15.83
C ASP A 97 7.57 -16.70 -14.74
N ILE A 98 7.20 -17.98 -14.82
CA ILE A 98 6.32 -18.62 -13.82
C ILE A 98 7.05 -18.82 -12.50
N ALA A 99 8.35 -19.12 -12.54
CA ALA A 99 9.18 -19.22 -11.34
C ALA A 99 9.23 -17.88 -10.60
N ASP A 100 9.34 -16.77 -11.34
CA ASP A 100 9.31 -15.43 -10.75
C ASP A 100 7.93 -15.07 -10.19
N GLU A 101 6.83 -15.41 -10.88
CA GLU A 101 5.48 -15.25 -10.33
C GLU A 101 5.27 -16.08 -9.04
N LEU A 102 5.78 -17.31 -8.99
CA LEU A 102 5.75 -18.17 -7.81
C LEU A 102 6.58 -17.58 -6.66
N ARG A 103 7.76 -17.01 -6.94
CA ARG A 103 8.58 -16.31 -5.92
C ARG A 103 7.89 -15.05 -5.41
N ILE A 104 7.29 -14.25 -6.30
CA ILE A 104 6.47 -13.11 -5.90
C ILE A 104 5.35 -13.58 -4.96
N LEU A 105 4.64 -14.65 -5.31
CA LEU A 105 3.59 -15.20 -4.47
C LEU A 105 4.13 -15.77 -3.15
N TYR A 106 5.32 -16.38 -3.15
CA TYR A 106 6.01 -16.81 -1.93
C TYR A 106 6.32 -15.63 -1.02
N ASP A 107 6.83 -14.53 -1.57
CA ASP A 107 7.15 -13.30 -0.85
C ASP A 107 5.89 -12.65 -0.28
N GLU A 108 4.78 -12.65 -1.02
CA GLU A 108 3.47 -12.20 -0.55
C GLU A 108 2.95 -13.06 0.61
N LEU A 109 3.07 -14.38 0.50
CA LEU A 109 2.65 -15.30 1.57
C LEU A 109 3.53 -15.15 2.79
N ASN A 110 4.84 -15.01 2.60
CA ASN A 110 5.75 -14.70 3.67
C ASN A 110 5.36 -13.37 4.29
N PHE A 111 5.13 -12.33 3.53
CA PHE A 111 4.70 -11.04 4.04
C PHE A 111 3.44 -11.14 4.90
N GLU A 112 2.37 -11.77 4.39
CA GLU A 112 1.11 -11.98 5.11
C GLU A 112 1.30 -12.84 6.36
N ARG A 113 2.22 -13.81 6.32
CA ARG A 113 2.63 -14.61 7.48
C ARG A 113 3.52 -13.88 8.46
N HIS A 114 4.38 -12.97 8.03
CA HIS A 114 5.24 -12.21 8.94
C HIS A 114 4.41 -11.18 9.70
N ILE A 115 3.29 -10.73 9.10
CA ILE A 115 2.24 -10.01 9.79
C ILE A 115 1.50 -10.97 10.77
N ASN A 116 1.06 -12.15 10.32
CA ASN A 116 0.23 -13.06 11.14
C ASN A 116 0.98 -13.96 12.16
N ILE A 117 2.26 -14.28 11.97
CA ILE A 117 3.02 -15.31 12.71
C ILE A 117 4.16 -14.62 13.46
N LYS A 118 3.86 -14.22 14.69
CA LYS A 118 4.79 -14.34 15.83
C LYS A 118 4.16 -14.08 17.20
N GLY A 119 2.84 -14.26 17.38
CA GLY A 119 2.22 -14.04 18.69
C GLY A 119 2.45 -12.63 19.26
N LEU A 120 2.89 -11.70 18.41
CA LEU A 120 3.02 -10.29 18.70
C LEU A 120 1.69 -9.69 18.29
N LYS A 121 0.68 -9.81 19.16
CA LYS A 121 -0.54 -9.03 18.98
C LYS A 121 -0.12 -7.57 18.82
N LEU A 122 -0.41 -6.99 17.66
CA LEU A 122 -0.37 -5.55 17.50
C LEU A 122 -1.28 -4.97 18.58
N ASP A 123 -0.71 -4.11 19.42
CA ASP A 123 -1.55 -3.30 20.30
C ASP A 123 -2.45 -2.43 19.41
N GLU A 124 -3.62 -2.02 19.91
CA GLU A 124 -4.58 -1.21 19.14
C GLU A 124 -4.00 0.16 18.71
N THR A 125 -2.85 0.54 19.25
CA THR A 125 -2.09 1.76 18.94
C THR A 125 -0.87 1.53 18.03
N ASP A 126 -0.68 0.31 17.54
CA ASP A 126 0.45 -0.05 16.69
C ASP A 126 0.03 -0.07 15.21
N ILE A 127 0.89 0.49 14.35
CA ILE A 127 0.85 0.27 12.90
C ILE A 127 2.01 -0.65 12.52
N ALA A 128 1.77 -1.70 11.73
CA ALA A 128 2.85 -2.38 11.03
C ALA A 128 3.06 -1.74 9.66
N LEU A 129 4.30 -1.35 9.34
CA LEU A 129 4.70 -0.93 8.00
C LEU A 129 5.68 -1.95 7.44
N SER A 130 5.45 -2.36 6.20
CA SER A 130 6.24 -3.40 5.57
C SER A 130 6.41 -3.12 4.09
N LEU A 131 7.62 -3.37 3.60
CA LEU A 131 8.08 -2.99 2.26
C LEU A 131 8.66 -4.21 1.58
N SER A 132 8.40 -4.36 0.28
CA SER A 132 9.05 -5.35 -0.58
C SER A 132 9.28 -4.79 -1.99
N GLY A 133 10.32 -5.28 -2.66
CA GLY A 133 10.76 -4.79 -3.96
C GLY A 133 12.22 -5.13 -4.24
N ASN A 134 12.74 -4.63 -5.35
CA ASN A 134 14.10 -4.93 -5.80
C ASN A 134 15.19 -4.44 -4.82
N GLU A 135 14.93 -3.35 -4.10
CA GLU A 135 15.87 -2.76 -3.13
C GLU A 135 15.60 -3.15 -1.67
N VAL A 136 14.75 -4.15 -1.46
CA VAL A 136 14.47 -4.69 -0.13
C VAL A 136 15.16 -6.04 0.03
N GLY A 137 16.08 -6.12 0.99
CA GLY A 137 16.71 -7.38 1.39
C GLY A 137 16.06 -7.99 2.63
N HIS A 138 16.64 -9.08 3.11
CA HIS A 138 16.17 -9.78 4.31
C HIS A 138 16.38 -8.92 5.57
N GLY A 139 15.38 -8.11 5.93
CA GLY A 139 15.44 -7.19 7.07
C GLY A 139 16.28 -5.92 6.83
N ILE A 140 16.61 -5.61 5.58
CA ILE A 140 17.38 -4.41 5.20
C ILE A 140 16.67 -3.63 4.09
N ILE A 141 16.80 -2.31 4.11
CA ILE A 141 16.29 -1.39 3.08
C ILE A 141 17.15 -0.13 3.07
N ARG A 142 17.18 0.60 1.95
CA ARG A 142 17.71 1.97 1.95
C ARG A 142 16.95 2.83 2.95
N SER A 143 17.68 3.54 3.81
CA SER A 143 17.10 4.32 4.92
C SER A 143 15.99 5.26 4.45
N ASN A 144 16.20 5.96 3.33
CA ASN A 144 15.26 6.97 2.84
C ASN A 144 13.96 6.37 2.29
N GLU A 145 13.99 5.16 1.73
CA GLU A 145 12.78 4.47 1.27
C GLU A 145 11.82 4.20 2.43
N PHE A 146 12.38 3.88 3.60
CA PHE A 146 11.61 3.68 4.80
C PHE A 146 11.25 5.00 5.50
N LEU A 147 12.25 5.86 5.78
CA LEU A 147 12.07 7.08 6.57
C LEU A 147 11.09 8.06 5.91
N ASN A 148 11.10 8.19 4.58
CA ASN A 148 10.17 9.05 3.86
C ASN A 148 8.72 8.57 4.04
N ARG A 149 8.49 7.25 3.93
CA ARG A 149 7.14 6.67 4.12
C ARG A 149 6.67 6.78 5.57
N LEU A 150 7.57 6.58 6.52
CA LEU A 150 7.29 6.79 7.93
C LEU A 150 6.86 8.24 8.21
N GLN A 151 7.59 9.24 7.67
CA GLN A 151 7.23 10.65 7.80
C GLN A 151 5.88 10.97 7.15
N LEU A 152 5.57 10.38 6.00
CA LEU A 152 4.27 10.59 5.34
C LEU A 152 3.11 9.99 6.14
N ILE A 153 3.29 8.79 6.72
CA ILE A 153 2.30 8.16 7.62
C ILE A 153 2.13 9.02 8.88
N GLU A 154 3.23 9.50 9.46
CA GLU A 154 3.19 10.42 10.60
C GLU A 154 2.38 11.70 10.27
N GLN A 155 2.60 12.30 9.10
CA GLN A 155 1.80 13.45 8.66
C GLN A 155 0.33 13.09 8.47
N LEU A 156 0.00 11.94 7.87
CA LEU A 156 -1.39 11.48 7.77
C LEU A 156 -2.04 11.39 9.14
N THR A 157 -1.37 10.75 10.11
CA THR A 157 -1.87 10.62 11.49
C THR A 157 -2.10 11.99 12.12
N TYR A 158 -1.17 12.93 11.97
CA TYR A 158 -1.31 14.29 12.51
C TYR A 158 -2.47 15.07 11.87
N ARG A 159 -2.65 14.98 10.55
CA ARG A 159 -3.72 15.67 9.82
C ARG A 159 -5.09 15.08 10.18
N THR A 160 -5.18 13.77 10.31
CA THR A 160 -6.38 13.09 10.80
C THR A 160 -6.71 13.51 12.24
N ALA A 161 -5.71 13.60 13.12
CA ALA A 161 -5.89 14.08 14.48
C ALA A 161 -6.34 15.56 14.55
N GLU A 162 -5.72 16.46 13.77
CA GLU A 162 -6.13 17.86 13.66
C GLU A 162 -7.60 17.98 13.21
N ARG A 163 -7.99 17.21 12.19
CA ARG A 163 -9.36 17.19 11.65
C ARG A 163 -10.37 16.65 12.65
N LYS A 164 -10.09 15.52 13.30
CA LYS A 164 -10.98 14.95 14.34
C LYS A 164 -11.12 15.87 15.56
N ALA A 165 -10.10 16.69 15.85
CA ALA A 165 -10.16 17.75 16.84
C ALA A 165 -10.89 19.02 16.35
N GLY A 166 -11.48 19.02 15.16
CA GLY A 166 -12.25 20.14 14.60
C GLY A 166 -11.40 21.33 14.15
N LYS A 167 -10.08 21.16 13.99
CA LYS A 167 -9.19 22.26 13.60
C LYS A 167 -9.28 22.55 12.09
N PRO A 168 -9.22 23.82 11.67
CA PRO A 168 -9.15 24.15 10.25
C PRO A 168 -7.87 23.61 9.62
N PHE A 169 -7.90 23.32 8.31
CA PHE A 169 -6.73 22.84 7.60
C PHE A 169 -5.63 23.90 7.63
N ARG A 170 -4.47 23.51 8.14
CA ARG A 170 -3.32 24.40 8.28
C ARG A 170 -2.50 24.39 6.99
N THR A 171 -2.38 25.57 6.37
CA THR A 171 -1.66 25.81 5.11
C THR A 171 -0.15 26.09 5.30
N SER A 172 0.26 26.57 6.47
CA SER A 172 1.67 26.89 6.79
C SER A 172 2.06 26.49 8.22
N GLY A 173 3.33 26.70 8.61
CA GLY A 173 3.81 26.34 9.96
C GLY A 173 4.05 24.85 10.19
N SER A 174 4.39 24.47 11.43
CA SER A 174 4.60 23.08 11.87
C SER A 174 3.36 22.52 12.57
N THR A 175 3.21 21.20 12.61
CA THR A 175 2.19 20.54 13.43
C THR A 175 2.32 20.99 14.90
N PRO A 176 1.22 21.37 15.57
CA PRO A 176 1.24 21.80 16.96
C PRO A 176 1.85 20.75 17.90
N GLN A 177 2.64 21.20 18.89
CA GLN A 177 3.37 20.30 19.78
C GLN A 177 2.43 19.39 20.61
N ASN A 178 1.22 19.85 20.92
CA ASN A 178 0.24 19.03 21.62
C ASN A 178 -0.29 17.86 20.78
N ILE A 179 -0.32 17.98 19.45
CA ILE A 179 -0.64 16.86 18.55
C ILE A 179 0.58 15.96 18.38
N LYS A 180 1.76 16.54 18.13
CA LYS A 180 3.00 15.76 17.96
C LYS A 180 3.31 14.86 19.15
N SER A 181 3.24 15.42 20.36
CA SER A 181 3.51 14.69 21.60
C SER A 181 2.47 13.63 21.95
N GLN A 182 1.29 13.65 21.33
CA GLN A 182 0.31 12.58 21.47
C GLN A 182 0.64 11.43 20.53
N PHE A 183 0.97 11.73 19.27
CA PHE A 183 1.16 10.74 18.21
C PHE A 183 2.64 10.62 17.79
N GLU A 184 3.57 10.53 18.74
CA GLU A 184 5.00 10.36 18.42
C GLU A 184 5.25 8.89 17.99
N PRO A 185 5.89 8.66 16.82
CA PRO A 185 6.14 7.30 16.33
C PRO A 185 7.42 6.70 16.93
N PHE A 186 7.32 5.48 17.45
CA PHE A 186 8.45 4.65 17.91
C PHE A 186 8.60 3.43 17.02
N ILE A 187 9.79 3.24 16.44
CA ILE A 187 10.11 2.09 15.60
C ILE A 187 10.58 0.94 16.48
N ALA A 188 9.88 -0.20 16.40
CA ALA A 188 10.31 -1.45 17.04
C ALA A 188 11.31 -2.21 16.15
N THR A 189 11.90 -3.28 16.70
CA THR A 189 12.85 -4.14 15.97
C THR A 189 12.26 -4.67 14.66
N PRO A 190 12.98 -4.55 13.53
CA PRO A 190 12.56 -5.12 12.26
C PRO A 190 12.35 -6.63 12.34
N ILE A 191 11.36 -7.13 11.62
CA ILE A 191 11.06 -8.55 11.45
C ILE A 191 11.91 -9.08 10.28
N ALA A 192 12.42 -10.31 10.37
CA ALA A 192 13.25 -10.91 9.33
C ALA A 192 12.44 -11.27 8.06
N ALA A 193 13.17 -11.52 6.96
CA ALA A 193 12.71 -11.95 5.62
C ALA A 193 12.13 -10.88 4.66
N SER A 194 11.57 -9.80 5.17
CA SER A 194 11.25 -8.57 4.42
C SER A 194 11.47 -7.37 5.33
N PHE A 195 11.62 -6.14 4.82
CA PHE A 195 11.73 -4.99 5.71
C PHE A 195 10.34 -4.66 6.27
N ALA A 196 10.00 -5.26 7.41
CA ALA A 196 8.78 -5.02 8.15
C ALA A 196 9.11 -4.52 9.55
N VAL A 197 8.49 -3.41 9.95
CA VAL A 197 8.67 -2.81 11.28
C VAL A 197 7.31 -2.52 11.89
N ARG A 198 7.26 -2.53 13.23
CA ARG A 198 6.12 -1.98 13.96
C ARG A 198 6.43 -0.56 14.37
N ILE A 199 5.44 0.32 14.23
CA ILE A 199 5.46 1.71 14.60
C ILE A 199 4.41 1.87 15.70
N LYS A 200 4.86 2.19 16.92
CA LYS A 200 3.94 2.50 18.02
C LYS A 200 3.70 4.00 18.05
N PHE A 201 2.46 4.45 18.08
CA PHE A 201 2.14 5.86 18.29
C PHE A 201 1.83 6.13 19.76
N GLY A 202 2.53 7.07 20.41
CA GLY A 202 2.27 7.39 21.81
C GLY A 202 3.28 8.33 22.44
N LYS A 203 3.33 8.36 23.79
CA LYS A 203 4.27 9.16 24.57
C LYS A 203 5.44 8.30 25.11
N PRO A 204 6.68 8.81 25.10
CA PRO A 204 7.84 8.09 25.63
C PRO A 204 7.95 8.22 27.17
N THR A 205 7.01 7.73 28.00
CA THR A 205 7.25 7.58 29.46
C THR A 205 6.25 6.64 30.15
N ASN A 206 6.71 5.95 31.21
CA ASN A 206 6.06 5.02 32.16
C ASN A 206 4.69 5.40 32.78
N GLN A 207 3.98 6.41 32.28
CA GLN A 207 2.60 6.64 32.68
C GLN A 207 1.71 5.78 31.80
N LEU A 208 1.09 4.76 32.42
CA LEU A 208 -0.04 4.04 31.85
C LEU A 208 -0.95 5.07 31.15
N PRO A 209 -1.38 4.83 29.90
CA PRO A 209 -2.36 5.71 29.27
C PRO A 209 -3.57 5.67 30.19
N VAL A 210 -3.85 6.80 30.85
CA VAL A 210 -5.09 7.05 31.56
C VAL A 210 -6.18 6.67 30.56
N PHE A 211 -7.08 5.78 30.99
CA PHE A 211 -7.98 5.01 30.13
C PHE A 211 -8.85 5.84 29.18
N ASP A 212 -8.89 7.17 29.32
CA ASP A 212 -9.73 8.09 28.56
C ASP A 212 -9.23 8.44 27.14
N GLU A 213 -7.93 8.36 26.82
CA GLU A 213 -7.45 8.78 25.48
C GLU A 213 -7.33 7.62 24.47
N ARG A 214 -7.32 6.37 24.91
CA ARG A 214 -7.12 5.18 24.04
C ARG A 214 -8.10 5.10 22.85
N PRO A 215 -9.41 5.35 23.01
CA PRO A 215 -10.35 5.25 21.88
C PRO A 215 -9.99 6.20 20.73
N VAL A 216 -9.49 7.40 21.06
CA VAL A 216 -9.15 8.43 20.07
C VAL A 216 -7.94 8.00 19.23
N TYR A 217 -6.93 7.35 19.84
CA TYR A 217 -5.78 6.82 19.09
C TYR A 217 -6.20 5.76 18.10
N VAL A 218 -6.95 4.76 18.56
CA VAL A 218 -7.41 3.63 17.73
C VAL A 218 -8.25 4.15 16.57
N GLU A 219 -9.20 5.04 16.84
CA GLU A 219 -10.04 5.63 15.80
C GLU A 219 -9.28 6.46 14.76
N ILE A 220 -8.16 7.08 15.12
CA ILE A 220 -7.33 7.86 14.19
C ILE A 220 -6.53 6.91 13.31
N LEU A 221 -5.86 5.90 13.90
CA LEU A 221 -5.07 4.94 13.15
C LEU A 221 -5.95 4.08 12.23
N ASP A 222 -7.13 3.66 12.70
CA ASP A 222 -8.14 2.97 11.90
C ASP A 222 -8.53 3.78 10.67
N GLU A 223 -8.80 5.08 10.83
CA GLU A 223 -9.19 5.93 9.70
C GLU A 223 -8.02 6.15 8.73
N VAL A 224 -6.78 6.24 9.23
CA VAL A 224 -5.59 6.32 8.36
C VAL A 224 -5.47 5.06 7.51
N VAL A 225 -5.55 3.87 8.11
CA VAL A 225 -5.43 2.61 7.37
C VAL A 225 -6.61 2.39 6.43
N LEU A 226 -7.84 2.63 6.89
CA LEU A 226 -9.06 2.56 6.07
C LEU A 226 -8.98 3.54 4.89
N GLY A 227 -8.56 4.78 5.12
CA GLY A 227 -8.47 5.78 4.07
C GLY A 227 -7.43 5.42 3.02
N ILE A 228 -6.29 4.83 3.42
CA ILE A 228 -5.30 4.29 2.49
C ILE A 228 -5.89 3.14 1.68
N ASP A 229 -6.67 2.24 2.28
CA ASP A 229 -7.35 1.15 1.56
C ASP A 229 -8.36 1.66 0.54
N LEU A 230 -9.20 2.64 0.92
CA LEU A 230 -10.18 3.25 0.03
C LEU A 230 -9.51 3.93 -1.16
N ALA A 231 -8.42 4.69 -0.92
CA ALA A 231 -7.62 5.28 -1.98
C ALA A 231 -7.03 4.19 -2.90
N ASN A 232 -6.41 3.15 -2.35
CA ASN A 232 -5.83 2.02 -3.10
C ASN A 232 -6.88 1.20 -3.88
N SER A 233 -8.14 1.21 -3.43
CA SER A 233 -9.25 0.50 -4.06
C SER A 233 -10.06 1.35 -5.05
N SER A 234 -9.62 2.58 -5.36
CA SER A 234 -10.35 3.54 -6.21
C SER A 234 -11.74 3.92 -5.69
N ARG A 235 -11.95 3.83 -4.37
CA ARG A 235 -13.16 4.23 -3.65
C ARG A 235 -13.02 5.62 -3.03
N GLU A 236 -12.48 6.55 -3.81
CA GLU A 236 -12.12 7.90 -3.35
C GLU A 236 -13.35 8.73 -2.93
N GLU A 237 -14.52 8.51 -3.53
CA GLU A 237 -15.76 9.19 -3.14
C GLU A 237 -16.22 8.82 -1.72
N GLU A 238 -16.03 7.56 -1.31
CA GLU A 238 -16.32 7.12 0.07
C GLU A 238 -15.37 7.82 1.06
N LEU A 239 -14.08 7.88 0.71
CA LEU A 239 -13.08 8.59 1.51
C LEU A 239 -13.41 10.08 1.63
N LYS A 240 -13.89 10.71 0.56
CA LYS A 240 -14.31 12.11 0.56
C LYS A 240 -15.48 12.36 1.51
N LEU A 241 -16.45 11.44 1.57
CA LEU A 241 -17.56 11.50 2.51
C LEU A 241 -17.09 11.35 3.96
N ILE A 242 -16.17 10.42 4.24
CA ILE A 242 -15.59 10.21 5.58
C ILE A 242 -14.82 11.45 6.06
N ILE A 243 -14.00 12.04 5.18
CA ILE A 243 -13.17 13.19 5.56
C ILE A 243 -14.01 14.47 5.65
N GLY A 244 -14.96 14.67 4.73
CA GLY A 244 -15.91 15.79 4.68
C GLY A 244 -15.32 17.15 4.30
N ASN A 245 -14.09 17.44 4.73
CA ASN A 245 -13.36 18.67 4.40
C ASN A 245 -12.47 18.47 3.17
N ASN A 246 -12.65 19.33 2.15
CA ASN A 246 -11.95 19.19 0.87
C ASN A 246 -10.42 19.35 0.97
N ASP A 247 -9.91 20.27 1.79
CA ASP A 247 -8.46 20.48 1.92
C ASP A 247 -7.78 19.27 2.61
N TYR A 248 -8.39 18.76 3.68
CA TYR A 248 -7.92 17.53 4.33
C TYR A 248 -8.01 16.33 3.38
N TYR A 249 -9.06 16.24 2.56
CA TYR A 249 -9.23 15.14 1.60
C TYR A 249 -8.14 15.16 0.52
N GLU A 250 -7.92 16.31 -0.12
CA GLU A 250 -6.89 16.46 -1.15
C GLU A 250 -5.49 16.18 -0.58
N ASN A 251 -5.22 16.61 0.66
CA ASN A 251 -3.98 16.32 1.36
C ASN A 251 -3.83 14.83 1.69
N PHE A 252 -4.89 14.18 2.18
CA PHE A 252 -4.89 12.75 2.46
C PHE A 252 -4.57 11.94 1.20
N ILE A 253 -5.29 12.19 0.11
CA ILE A 253 -5.09 11.51 -1.18
C ILE A 253 -3.64 11.71 -1.65
N SER A 254 -3.12 12.92 -1.54
CA SER A 254 -1.76 13.23 -1.93
C SER A 254 -0.74 12.43 -1.10
N LEU A 255 -0.88 12.43 0.23
CA LEU A 255 0.01 11.69 1.12
C LEU A 255 -0.10 10.16 0.91
N ALA A 256 -1.31 9.63 0.77
CA ALA A 256 -1.55 8.22 0.46
C ALA A 256 -0.90 7.81 -0.87
N LYS A 257 -1.00 8.66 -1.90
CA LYS A 257 -0.27 8.48 -3.16
C LYS A 257 1.24 8.50 -2.94
N ALA A 258 1.75 9.41 -2.13
CA ALA A 258 3.19 9.46 -1.83
C ALA A 258 3.69 8.20 -1.10
N ILE A 259 2.84 7.55 -0.29
CA ILE A 259 3.08 6.28 0.42
C ILE A 259 2.95 5.04 -0.49
N ALA A 260 2.37 5.15 -1.68
CA ALA A 260 2.30 4.04 -2.63
C ALA A 260 3.69 3.62 -3.16
N PRO A 261 3.86 2.34 -3.57
CA PRO A 261 5.08 1.85 -4.21
C PRO A 261 5.45 2.68 -5.45
N ASP A 262 6.73 2.73 -5.78
CA ASP A 262 7.21 3.33 -7.03
C ASP A 262 7.09 2.35 -8.22
N GLY A 263 7.00 1.06 -7.95
CA GLY A 263 6.86 0.00 -8.94
C GLY A 263 8.18 -0.58 -9.45
N ASP A 264 9.33 -0.01 -9.05
CA ASP A 264 10.66 -0.46 -9.43
C ASP A 264 11.47 -0.91 -8.20
N ASN A 265 11.94 0.05 -7.40
CA ASN A 265 12.69 -0.20 -6.16
C ASN A 265 11.79 -0.83 -5.09
N ILE A 266 10.59 -0.29 -4.94
CA ILE A 266 9.55 -0.76 -4.02
C ILE A 266 8.34 -1.18 -4.84
N LYS A 267 8.03 -2.48 -4.85
CA LYS A 267 6.91 -3.08 -5.58
C LYS A 267 5.63 -3.13 -4.75
N GLN A 268 5.77 -3.27 -3.44
CA GLN A 268 4.64 -3.35 -2.53
C GLN A 268 4.96 -2.64 -1.21
N VAL A 269 3.95 -1.94 -0.72
CA VAL A 269 3.89 -1.37 0.62
C VAL A 269 2.69 -1.97 1.29
N GLY A 270 2.83 -2.54 2.48
CA GLY A 270 1.65 -2.88 3.27
C GLY A 270 1.69 -2.31 4.67
N ILE A 271 0.48 -1.98 5.11
CA ILE A 271 0.18 -1.24 6.31
C ILE A 271 -0.92 -2.00 7.03
N SER A 272 -0.77 -2.26 8.32
CA SER A 272 -1.82 -2.88 9.11
C SER A 272 -1.98 -2.27 10.48
N VAL A 273 -3.20 -2.38 11.01
CA VAL A 273 -3.58 -2.11 12.40
C VAL A 273 -4.32 -3.33 12.96
N SER A 274 -4.39 -3.43 14.28
CA SER A 274 -5.14 -4.50 14.97
C SER A 274 -6.31 -3.92 15.73
N ARG A 275 -7.49 -4.52 15.54
CA ARG A 275 -8.74 -4.16 16.19
C ARG A 275 -9.48 -5.41 16.63
N ASP A 276 -9.91 -5.49 17.89
CA ASP A 276 -10.67 -6.63 18.42
C ASP A 276 -10.00 -8.00 18.18
N ASN A 277 -8.65 -8.07 18.22
CA ASN A 277 -7.82 -9.22 17.80
C ASN A 277 -7.93 -9.63 16.31
N LYS A 278 -8.48 -8.77 15.44
CA LYS A 278 -8.46 -8.94 13.99
C LYS A 278 -7.53 -7.90 13.37
N GLU A 279 -6.63 -8.36 12.51
CA GLU A 279 -5.73 -7.46 11.79
C GLU A 279 -6.41 -6.96 10.51
N HIS A 280 -6.44 -5.63 10.35
CA HIS A 280 -6.83 -4.98 9.11
C HIS A 280 -5.56 -4.70 8.32
N ILE A 281 -5.33 -5.47 7.26
CA ILE A 281 -4.13 -5.41 6.43
C ILE A 281 -4.47 -4.77 5.10
N VAL A 282 -3.71 -3.74 4.73
CA VAL A 282 -3.78 -3.07 3.44
C VAL A 282 -2.49 -3.33 2.70
N ALA A 283 -2.59 -3.90 1.49
CA ALA A 283 -1.45 -4.11 0.60
C ALA A 283 -1.58 -3.19 -0.63
N ILE A 284 -0.74 -2.16 -0.67
CA ILE A 284 -0.64 -1.21 -1.78
C ILE A 284 0.36 -1.77 -2.79
N ARG A 285 -0.13 -2.11 -3.97
CA ARG A 285 0.68 -2.65 -5.08
C ARG A 285 0.64 -1.76 -6.33
N ARG A 286 -0.30 -0.83 -6.38
CA ARG A 286 -0.45 0.08 -7.51
C ARG A 286 0.66 1.14 -7.44
N PRO A 287 1.55 1.22 -8.45
CA PRO A 287 2.53 2.28 -8.52
C PRO A 287 1.83 3.63 -8.63
N LYS A 288 2.49 4.70 -8.17
CA LYS A 288 2.00 6.11 -8.20
C LYS A 288 1.39 6.57 -9.55
N LEU A 289 1.69 5.90 -10.65
CA LEU A 289 1.47 6.36 -12.03
C LEU A 289 0.05 6.20 -12.62
N ARG A 290 -0.97 5.70 -11.92
CA ARG A 290 -2.29 5.43 -12.56
C ARG A 290 -3.54 5.68 -11.70
N TYR A 291 -3.62 6.83 -11.04
CA TYR A 291 -4.93 7.35 -10.61
C TYR A 291 -5.33 8.49 -11.54
N ASN A 292 -6.07 8.12 -12.58
CA ASN A 292 -6.44 8.98 -13.69
C ASN A 292 -7.08 10.29 -13.22
N SER A 293 -6.47 11.37 -13.70
CA SER A 293 -7.02 12.69 -13.97
C SER A 293 -8.23 12.65 -14.92
N GLU A 294 -9.27 11.88 -14.61
CA GLU A 294 -10.48 11.76 -15.45
C GLU A 294 -11.63 12.69 -15.03
N ASN A 295 -11.52 13.43 -13.93
CA ASN A 295 -12.59 14.35 -13.49
C ASN A 295 -12.33 15.85 -13.73
N GLN A 296 -11.39 16.23 -14.61
CA GLN A 296 -11.20 17.66 -14.98
C GLN A 296 -11.20 17.93 -16.49
N THR A 297 -12.27 17.56 -17.18
CA THR A 297 -12.65 18.22 -18.43
C THR A 297 -14.12 18.57 -18.43
N LYS A 298 -14.46 19.69 -17.78
CA LYS A 298 -15.57 20.56 -18.16
C LYS A 298 -15.35 21.95 -17.54
N GLY A 299 -14.57 22.80 -18.22
CA GLY A 299 -14.44 24.21 -17.84
C GLY A 299 -13.14 24.90 -18.29
N LYS A 300 -13.12 25.37 -19.54
CA LYS A 300 -12.32 26.49 -20.10
C LYS A 300 -11.01 26.88 -19.38
N SER A 301 -9.90 26.24 -19.78
CA SER A 301 -8.59 26.86 -20.05
C SER A 301 -7.67 25.78 -20.64
N LYS A 302 -6.91 26.07 -21.70
CA LYS A 302 -5.87 25.17 -22.23
C LYS A 302 -4.77 25.03 -21.17
N ARG A 303 -4.98 24.16 -20.17
CA ARG A 303 -3.94 23.77 -19.20
C ARG A 303 -3.04 22.76 -19.88
N GLN A 304 -1.80 23.13 -20.15
CA GLN A 304 -0.80 22.21 -20.68
C GLN A 304 -0.08 21.56 -19.51
N LEU A 305 -0.15 20.23 -19.41
CA LEU A 305 0.67 19.47 -18.47
C LEU A 305 2.10 19.37 -19.02
N VAL A 306 3.08 19.69 -18.18
CA VAL A 306 4.49 19.63 -18.53
C VAL A 306 5.24 18.95 -17.38
N THR A 307 6.10 18.00 -17.73
CA THR A 307 7.01 17.36 -16.78
C THR A 307 8.37 18.06 -16.83
N ILE A 308 8.92 18.38 -15.66
CA ILE A 308 10.24 18.99 -15.50
C ILE A 308 10.99 18.26 -14.38
N SER A 309 12.28 18.04 -14.55
CA SER A 309 13.13 17.44 -13.52
C SER A 309 14.15 18.47 -13.01
N GLY A 310 14.69 18.26 -11.82
CA GLY A 310 15.71 19.12 -11.23
C GLY A 310 15.71 19.10 -9.70
N THR A 311 16.56 19.92 -9.09
CA THR A 311 16.68 19.98 -7.62
C THR A 311 15.73 21.02 -7.03
N LEU A 312 15.03 20.66 -5.95
CA LEU A 312 14.26 21.62 -5.15
C LEU A 312 15.18 22.52 -4.33
N ARG A 313 15.19 23.81 -4.65
CA ARG A 313 16.11 24.81 -4.05
C ARG A 313 15.40 25.92 -3.26
N MET A 314 14.07 26.00 -3.31
CA MET A 314 13.27 26.86 -2.44
C MET A 314 11.90 26.22 -2.17
N ALA A 315 11.46 26.25 -0.92
CA ALA A 315 10.10 25.89 -0.52
C ALA A 315 9.65 26.95 0.48
N ASP A 316 8.79 27.85 0.03
CA ASP A 316 8.23 28.93 0.83
C ASP A 316 6.83 28.51 1.30
N ALA A 317 6.73 28.21 2.59
CA ALA A 317 5.49 27.78 3.23
C ALA A 317 4.46 28.91 3.37
N ASP A 318 4.89 30.17 3.38
CA ASP A 318 4.00 31.32 3.56
C ASP A 318 3.36 31.73 2.23
N SER A 319 4.11 31.59 1.12
CA SER A 319 3.60 31.88 -0.22
C SER A 319 3.14 30.67 -1.02
N SER A 320 3.20 29.46 -0.45
CA SER A 320 2.92 28.17 -1.09
C SER A 320 3.62 28.05 -2.44
N LYS A 321 4.91 28.37 -2.49
CA LYS A 321 5.72 28.34 -3.71
C LYS A 321 6.96 27.50 -3.54
N ILE A 322 7.31 26.79 -4.59
CA ILE A 322 8.60 26.10 -4.70
C ILE A 322 9.41 26.65 -5.86
N ARG A 323 10.73 26.51 -5.74
CA ARG A 323 11.69 26.77 -6.81
C ARG A 323 12.43 25.50 -7.13
N LEU A 324 12.32 25.07 -8.39
CA LEU A 324 13.10 23.98 -8.94
C LEU A 324 14.18 24.55 -9.87
N VAL A 325 15.39 24.00 -9.79
CA VAL A 325 16.51 24.33 -10.68
C VAL A 325 16.87 23.06 -11.46
N ASN A 326 16.71 23.11 -12.79
CA ASN A 326 17.05 21.98 -13.66
C ASN A 326 18.57 21.91 -13.92
N GLU A 327 19.04 20.84 -14.55
CA GLU A 327 20.46 20.61 -14.88
C GLU A 327 21.08 21.77 -15.68
N ASP A 328 20.31 22.40 -16.58
CA ASP A 328 20.74 23.58 -17.35
C ASP A 328 20.83 24.89 -16.52
N GLY A 329 20.61 24.83 -15.20
CA GLY A 329 20.54 26.01 -14.32
C GLY A 329 19.25 26.83 -14.45
N LYS A 330 18.29 26.38 -15.26
CA LYS A 330 17.01 27.08 -15.46
C LYS A 330 16.11 26.98 -14.22
N ILE A 331 15.60 28.14 -13.80
CA ILE A 331 14.78 28.29 -12.59
C ILE A 331 13.28 28.24 -12.94
N TYR A 332 12.53 27.42 -12.20
CA TYR A 332 11.08 27.31 -12.28
C TYR A 332 10.45 27.68 -10.93
N ASN A 333 9.59 28.70 -10.92
CA ASN A 333 8.77 29.05 -9.75
C ASN A 333 7.36 28.45 -9.92
N ILE A 334 6.93 27.64 -8.96
CA ILE A 334 5.73 26.80 -9.08
C ILE A 334 4.88 27.00 -7.82
N THR A 335 3.57 27.18 -8.00
CA THR A 335 2.62 27.27 -6.89
C THR A 335 2.19 25.87 -6.45
N VAL A 336 2.21 25.62 -5.15
CA VAL A 336 1.86 24.35 -4.51
C VAL A 336 0.41 24.42 -4.00
N PRO A 337 -0.50 23.57 -4.49
CA PRO A 337 -1.83 23.40 -3.90
C PRO A 337 -1.75 22.89 -2.46
N ASN A 338 -2.76 23.21 -1.64
CA ASN A 338 -2.85 22.79 -0.23
C ASN A 338 -2.56 21.28 -0.05
N GLY A 339 -3.11 20.44 -0.93
CA GLY A 339 -2.94 18.98 -0.85
C GLY A 339 -1.50 18.49 -0.95
N LEU A 340 -0.61 19.22 -1.64
CA LEU A 340 0.77 18.80 -1.90
C LEU A 340 1.80 19.43 -0.96
N THR A 341 1.37 20.31 -0.04
CA THR A 341 2.27 21.08 0.83
C THR A 341 3.15 20.20 1.72
N ASP A 342 2.59 19.16 2.32
CA ASP A 342 3.32 18.27 3.23
C ASP A 342 4.32 17.38 2.46
N ILE A 343 4.01 16.96 1.24
CA ILE A 343 4.88 16.12 0.40
C ILE A 343 6.11 16.89 -0.07
N VAL A 344 5.92 18.15 -0.47
CA VAL A 344 7.03 19.01 -0.92
C VAL A 344 8.12 19.14 0.16
N ARG A 345 7.74 19.15 1.45
CA ARG A 345 8.69 19.26 2.55
C ARG A 345 9.57 18.01 2.70
N VAL A 346 9.05 16.83 2.34
CA VAL A 346 9.79 15.57 2.38
C VAL A 346 10.91 15.56 1.33
N TYR A 347 10.70 16.21 0.20
CA TYR A 347 11.66 16.25 -0.92
C TYR A 347 12.53 17.52 -0.96
N TRP A 348 12.66 18.22 0.17
CA TRP A 348 13.54 19.38 0.24
C TRP A 348 14.98 19.02 -0.12
N GLU A 349 15.63 19.82 -0.96
CA GLU A 349 16.99 19.60 -1.49
C GLU A 349 17.20 18.33 -2.34
N ASP A 350 16.16 17.54 -2.56
CA ASP A 350 16.22 16.37 -3.42
C ASP A 350 16.10 16.73 -4.91
N THR A 351 16.66 15.86 -5.75
CA THR A 351 16.37 15.84 -7.20
C THR A 351 15.03 15.13 -7.42
N VAL A 352 14.11 15.83 -8.07
CA VAL A 352 12.73 15.41 -8.26
C VAL A 352 12.28 15.61 -9.70
N THR A 353 11.24 14.89 -10.08
CA THR A 353 10.43 15.12 -11.27
C THR A 353 9.10 15.72 -10.85
N LEU A 354 8.76 16.88 -11.40
CA LEU A 354 7.50 17.58 -11.16
C LEU A 354 6.62 17.49 -12.40
N THR A 355 5.36 17.15 -12.20
CA THR A 355 4.30 17.39 -13.18
C THR A 355 3.63 18.71 -12.83
N ILE A 356 3.62 19.66 -13.76
CA ILE A 356 3.02 20.98 -13.57
C ILE A 356 1.93 21.26 -14.60
N ALA A 357 0.83 21.85 -14.14
CA ALA A 357 -0.18 22.44 -15.00
C ALA A 357 0.23 23.88 -15.30
N LYS A 358 0.61 24.14 -16.57
CA LYS A 358 0.90 25.49 -17.05
C LYS A 358 -0.34 26.16 -17.63
N THR A 359 -0.55 27.38 -17.20
CA THR A 359 -1.37 28.39 -17.87
C THR A 359 -0.48 29.53 -18.32
N SER A 360 -1.00 30.47 -19.12
CA SER A 360 -0.24 31.62 -19.63
C SER A 360 0.39 32.50 -18.52
N ARG A 361 -0.10 32.42 -17.27
CA ARG A 361 0.35 33.28 -16.15
C ARG A 361 0.86 32.51 -14.93
N LYS A 362 0.61 31.20 -14.82
CA LYS A 362 0.90 30.42 -13.60
C LYS A 362 1.31 28.99 -13.93
N ALA A 363 2.26 28.47 -13.18
CA ALA A 363 2.59 27.06 -13.10
C ALA A 363 2.15 26.52 -11.75
N THR A 364 1.26 25.52 -11.76
CA THR A 364 0.74 24.89 -10.54
C THR A 364 1.24 23.46 -10.47
N LEU A 365 1.72 23.04 -9.31
CA LEU A 365 2.15 21.67 -9.06
C LEU A 365 0.95 20.72 -9.15
N VAL A 366 1.12 19.62 -9.87
CA VAL A 366 0.15 18.53 -9.99
C VAL A 366 0.67 17.29 -9.29
N ASP A 367 1.95 16.97 -9.48
CA ASP A 367 2.57 15.79 -8.88
C ASP A 367 4.08 16.01 -8.69
N ILE A 368 4.66 15.28 -7.74
CA ILE A 368 6.07 15.30 -7.39
C ILE A 368 6.55 13.89 -7.06
N SER A 369 7.59 13.44 -7.75
CA SER A 369 8.28 12.18 -7.46
C SER A 369 9.79 12.43 -7.34
N LYS A 370 10.45 11.64 -6.50
CA LYS A 370 11.92 11.62 -6.46
C LYS A 370 12.44 10.95 -7.74
N LEU A 371 13.58 11.44 -8.24
CA LEU A 371 14.25 10.89 -9.42
C LEU A 371 15.18 9.74 -9.05
#